data_AF-A0A960S8F8-F1
#
_entry.id   AF-A0A960S8F8-F1
#
_cell.length_a   1.000
_cell.length_b   1.000
_cell.length_c   1.000
_cell.angle_alpha   90.00
_cell.angle_beta   90.00
_cell.angle_gamma   90.00
#
_symmetry.space_group_name_H-M   'P 1'
#
loop_
_entity.id
_entity.type
_entity.pdbx_description
1 polymer ?
#
loop_
_entity_poly.entity_id
_entity_poly.type
_entity_poly.pdbx_seq_one_letter_code
_entity_poly.pdbx_strand_id
1 'polypeptide(L)'
;MNLQIKDKRLVHSLQWVSKCNSQSKKLFLSSLLPDDPRLKIKSRLHNGVAEYRFLISAAEQTMMHLQENHFDFFDPLVGENACQIRALKNAIIFSKDLVDTKDFLNNIAAIKKKMDGLIPKMSGLAKNSISLQDLIDDGLEIEMSDDILYLISSYILTVAKVISQSVGAAHLVSEHTDNKKIQEIWPCSSRFATRLIKALRQSLSRSSVAYVQSIVRTLAVPDPIIESVSDQYVIDYNHLQCLPCYWVTAPLLLQALDKRIPFIIIARQIALDRGGKCLKETAFYLKPTLNGYKSALFEEFDPNTPAMLMIGDTRRDIQDLPDLATWREELLEIGLLDLVFAHAASHRQYPGGLSDSIPKTSDMGYKYYQNKAQEWGCTIDNPSLLLIHHAYCDTVQNVHGRICKSTECLNVGC
;
A
#
# COMPACT_ATOMS: atom_id res chain seq x y z
N MET A 1 7.18 26.99 2.37
CA MET A 1 8.60 26.62 2.15
C MET A 1 8.67 26.24 0.69
N ASN A 2 9.24 27.08 -0.19
CA ASN A 2 9.54 26.63 -1.55
C ASN A 2 10.48 25.43 -1.38
N LEU A 3 10.08 24.22 -1.77
CA LEU A 3 11.01 23.10 -1.99
C LEU A 3 11.90 23.38 -3.23
N GLN A 4 12.46 24.59 -3.31
CA GLN A 4 13.85 24.69 -3.71
C GLN A 4 14.64 24.13 -2.53
N ILE A 5 15.24 22.95 -2.72
CA ILE A 5 16.31 22.45 -1.86
C ILE A 5 17.44 23.50 -1.93
N LYS A 6 17.36 24.53 -1.08
CA LYS A 6 18.34 25.63 -0.99
C LYS A 6 19.55 25.25 -0.14
N ASP A 7 19.60 24.02 0.37
CA ASP A 7 20.81 23.49 0.97
C ASP A 7 21.61 22.69 -0.06
N LYS A 8 22.58 23.37 -0.70
CA LYS A 8 23.53 22.76 -1.65
C LYS A 8 24.43 21.69 -1.00
N ARG A 9 24.29 21.41 0.30
CA ARG A 9 25.07 20.38 1.01
C ARG A 9 24.50 18.97 0.90
N LEU A 10 23.26 18.80 0.43
CA LEU A 10 22.61 17.48 0.28
C LEU A 10 22.78 16.84 -1.12
N VAL A 11 23.28 17.60 -2.11
CA VAL A 11 23.35 17.14 -3.52
C VAL A 11 24.72 16.56 -3.90
N HIS A 12 25.75 16.73 -3.06
CA HIS A 12 27.12 16.27 -3.35
C HIS A 12 27.50 14.88 -2.81
N SER A 13 26.61 14.16 -2.12
CA SER A 13 26.91 12.84 -1.53
C SER A 13 26.21 11.65 -2.20
N LEU A 14 25.54 11.84 -3.35
CA LEU A 14 24.73 10.79 -4.02
C LEU A 14 25.51 9.92 -5.04
N GLN A 15 26.84 9.95 -5.01
CA GLN A 15 27.66 8.93 -5.67
C GLN A 15 28.33 8.13 -4.57
N TRP A 16 27.72 7.01 -4.16
CA TRP A 16 28.31 5.82 -3.54
C TRP A 16 27.21 5.11 -2.74
N VAL A 17 26.75 3.94 -3.22
CA VAL A 17 26.77 2.66 -2.47
C VAL A 17 26.49 1.56 -3.51
N SER A 18 27.55 0.81 -3.82
CA SER A 18 27.47 -0.42 -4.60
C SER A 18 27.14 -1.62 -3.70
N LYS A 19 26.29 -2.50 -4.21
CA LYS A 19 26.32 -3.97 -4.05
C LYS A 19 26.52 -4.51 -2.61
N CYS A 20 25.42 -4.70 -1.89
CA CYS A 20 25.33 -5.75 -0.88
C CYS A 20 24.97 -7.08 -1.57
N ASN A 21 25.95 -7.96 -1.70
CA ASN A 21 25.73 -9.38 -1.98
C ASN A 21 25.18 -10.06 -0.71
N SER A 22 23.86 -10.14 -0.57
CA SER A 22 23.23 -11.12 0.32
C SER A 22 22.87 -12.34 -0.50
N GLN A 23 23.31 -13.53 -0.06
CA GLN A 23 22.72 -14.78 -0.58
C GLN A 23 21.22 -14.69 -0.32
N SER A 24 20.42 -14.55 -1.38
CA SER A 24 18.98 -14.42 -1.24
C SER A 24 18.46 -15.69 -0.59
N LYS A 25 18.00 -15.59 0.65
CA LYS A 25 17.27 -16.67 1.31
C LYS A 25 16.15 -17.09 0.36
N LYS A 26 16.15 -18.35 -0.08
CA LYS A 26 15.06 -18.88 -0.89
C LYS A 26 13.75 -18.70 -0.13
N LEU A 27 12.78 -18.07 -0.77
CA LEU A 27 11.44 -17.89 -0.23
C LEU A 27 10.47 -18.77 -1.01
N PHE A 28 9.47 -19.25 -0.30
CA PHE A 28 8.59 -20.30 -0.77
C PHE A 28 7.13 -19.94 -0.49
N LEU A 29 6.21 -20.37 -1.36
CA LEU A 29 4.78 -20.11 -1.17
C LEU A 29 4.25 -20.70 0.13
N SER A 30 4.76 -21.87 0.53
CA SER A 30 4.38 -22.54 1.79
C SER A 30 4.63 -21.69 3.03
N SER A 31 5.53 -20.70 2.97
CA SER A 31 5.78 -19.77 4.07
C SER A 31 4.59 -18.86 4.42
N LEU A 32 3.58 -18.77 3.54
CA LEU A 32 2.33 -18.07 3.81
C LEU A 32 1.32 -18.92 4.61
N LEU A 33 1.55 -20.22 4.80
CA LEU A 33 0.66 -21.06 5.60
C LEU A 33 0.66 -20.58 7.05
N PRO A 34 -0.52 -20.36 7.67
CA PRO A 34 -0.60 -19.90 9.06
C PRO A 34 -0.38 -21.03 10.08
N ASP A 35 -0.26 -22.26 9.61
CA ASP A 35 -0.11 -23.50 10.39
C ASP A 35 1.09 -24.27 9.86
N ASP A 36 1.80 -24.96 10.74
CA ASP A 36 2.91 -25.83 10.35
C ASP A 36 2.39 -26.99 9.46
N PRO A 37 2.84 -27.10 8.19
CA PRO A 37 2.41 -28.15 7.26
C PRO A 37 2.77 -29.56 7.74
N ARG A 38 3.81 -29.72 8.57
CA ARG A 38 4.21 -31.02 9.15
C ARG A 38 3.13 -31.60 10.05
N LEU A 39 2.24 -30.76 10.60
CA LEU A 39 1.15 -31.18 11.47
C LEU A 39 -0.13 -31.58 10.71
N LYS A 40 -0.15 -31.40 9.38
CA LYS A 40 -1.30 -31.70 8.51
C LYS A 40 -1.21 -33.14 7.99
N ILE A 41 -1.33 -34.11 8.90
CA ILE A 41 -1.29 -35.55 8.63
C ILE A 41 -2.69 -36.20 8.79
N LYS A 42 -2.84 -37.44 8.33
CA LYS A 42 -4.05 -38.26 8.51
C LYS A 42 -5.31 -37.52 8.04
N SER A 43 -6.36 -37.44 8.86
CA SER A 43 -7.61 -36.73 8.53
C SER A 43 -7.42 -35.24 8.29
N ARG A 44 -6.32 -34.63 8.73
CA ARG A 44 -6.01 -33.21 8.51
C ARG A 44 -5.28 -32.95 7.19
N LEU A 45 -4.78 -33.98 6.52
CA LEU A 45 -4.06 -33.85 5.26
C LEU A 45 -4.96 -33.24 4.17
N HIS A 46 -6.23 -33.65 4.10
CA HIS A 46 -7.21 -33.07 3.17
C HIS A 46 -7.36 -31.56 3.34
N ASN A 47 -7.45 -31.10 4.59
CA ASN A 47 -7.53 -29.67 4.88
C ASN A 47 -6.22 -28.97 4.48
N GLY A 48 -5.06 -29.55 4.81
CA GLY A 48 -3.76 -28.98 4.43
C GLY A 48 -3.60 -28.83 2.91
N VAL A 49 -4.00 -29.84 2.13
CA VAL A 49 -3.97 -29.78 0.66
C VAL A 49 -4.92 -28.70 0.13
N ALA A 50 -6.13 -28.57 0.69
CA ALA A 50 -7.06 -27.50 0.31
C ALA A 50 -6.53 -26.10 0.66
N GLU A 51 -5.90 -25.94 1.82
CA GLU A 51 -5.25 -24.70 2.27
C GLU A 51 -4.07 -24.32 1.38
N TYR A 52 -3.23 -25.27 0.94
CA TYR A 52 -2.14 -24.99 0.01
C TYR A 52 -2.65 -24.69 -1.41
N ARG A 53 -3.71 -25.38 -1.85
CA ARG A 53 -4.37 -25.09 -3.14
C ARG A 53 -4.93 -23.66 -3.18
N PHE A 54 -5.47 -23.18 -2.07
CA PHE A 54 -5.86 -21.78 -1.94
C PHE A 54 -4.69 -20.83 -2.23
N LEU A 55 -3.51 -21.07 -1.64
CA LEU A 55 -2.33 -20.22 -1.85
C LEU A 55 -1.86 -20.25 -3.30
N ILE A 56 -1.91 -21.41 -3.96
CA ILE A 56 -1.55 -21.54 -5.38
C ILE A 56 -2.54 -20.75 -6.27
N SER A 57 -3.84 -20.83 -5.97
CA SER A 57 -4.85 -20.02 -6.66
C SER A 57 -4.65 -18.52 -6.43
N ALA A 58 -4.29 -18.11 -5.21
CA ALA A 58 -3.97 -16.72 -4.92
C ALA A 58 -2.73 -16.24 -5.70
N ALA A 59 -1.69 -17.08 -5.78
CA ALA A 59 -0.48 -16.79 -6.56
C ALA A 59 -0.77 -16.64 -8.06
N GLU A 60 -1.64 -17.49 -8.62
CA GLU A 60 -2.08 -17.39 -10.01
C GLU A 60 -2.81 -16.07 -10.29
N GLN A 61 -3.84 -15.76 -9.48
CA GLN A 61 -4.63 -14.53 -9.65
C GLN A 61 -3.76 -13.28 -9.46
N THR A 62 -2.80 -13.32 -8.54
CA THR A 62 -1.79 -12.26 -8.38
C THR A 62 -1.04 -12.04 -9.71
N MET A 63 -0.55 -13.09 -10.36
CA MET A 63 0.17 -12.94 -11.64
C MET A 63 -0.74 -12.44 -12.77
N MET A 64 -2.00 -12.88 -12.82
CA MET A 64 -2.97 -12.40 -13.80
C MET A 64 -3.21 -10.89 -13.66
N HIS A 65 -3.44 -10.40 -12.43
CA HIS A 65 -3.60 -8.97 -12.18
C HIS A 65 -2.33 -8.16 -12.52
N LEU A 66 -1.14 -8.72 -12.33
CA LEU A 66 0.11 -8.09 -12.76
C LEU A 66 0.21 -7.98 -14.29
N GLN A 67 -0.15 -9.04 -15.01
CA GLN A 67 -0.14 -9.03 -16.49
C GLN A 67 -1.11 -7.99 -17.08
N GLU A 68 -2.22 -7.76 -16.39
CA GLU A 68 -3.27 -6.82 -16.81
C GLU A 68 -3.07 -5.39 -16.25
N ASN A 69 -1.98 -5.13 -15.51
CA ASN A 69 -1.72 -3.86 -14.83
C ASN A 69 -2.86 -3.41 -13.89
N HIS A 70 -3.55 -4.37 -13.27
CA HIS A 70 -4.61 -4.15 -12.27
C HIS A 70 -3.99 -3.94 -10.88
N PHE A 71 -3.25 -2.84 -10.72
CA PHE A 71 -2.44 -2.55 -9.53
C PHE A 71 -3.26 -2.18 -8.29
N ASP A 72 -4.51 -1.77 -8.48
CA ASP A 72 -5.48 -1.51 -7.41
C ASP A 72 -5.84 -2.78 -6.60
N PHE A 73 -5.63 -3.98 -7.16
CA PHE A 73 -5.78 -5.26 -6.45
C PHE A 73 -4.67 -5.54 -5.43
N PHE A 74 -3.75 -4.61 -5.22
CA PHE A 74 -2.66 -4.71 -4.25
C PHE A 74 -2.71 -3.60 -3.19
N ASP A 75 -3.90 -3.08 -2.86
CA ASP A 75 -4.14 -2.10 -1.78
C ASP A 75 -4.70 -2.75 -0.49
N PRO A 76 -3.87 -3.45 0.32
CA PRO A 76 -4.37 -4.20 1.46
C PRO A 76 -4.67 -3.32 2.67
N LEU A 77 -5.70 -3.71 3.42
CA LEU A 77 -5.99 -3.18 4.75
C LEU A 77 -5.16 -3.89 5.82
N VAL A 78 -4.01 -3.31 6.19
CA VAL A 78 -3.10 -3.88 7.20
C VAL A 78 -3.29 -3.23 8.57
N GLY A 79 -3.17 -1.90 8.64
CA GLY A 79 -3.27 -1.08 9.85
C GLY A 79 -3.25 0.41 9.51
N GLU A 80 -3.55 1.27 10.50
CA GLU A 80 -3.52 2.72 10.34
C GLU A 80 -2.10 3.21 9.96
N ASN A 81 -2.01 4.31 9.21
CA ASN A 81 -0.76 5.01 8.83
C ASN A 81 0.24 4.25 7.95
N ALA A 82 -0.12 3.07 7.44
CA ALA A 82 0.81 2.24 6.66
C ALA A 82 0.47 2.18 5.15
N CYS A 83 -0.63 2.79 4.70
CA CYS A 83 -1.04 2.78 3.29
C CYS A 83 0.00 3.46 2.39
N GLN A 84 0.58 4.59 2.83
CA GLN A 84 1.63 5.31 2.09
C GLN A 84 2.89 4.45 1.87
N ILE A 85 3.30 3.69 2.89
CA ILE A 85 4.47 2.79 2.80
C ILE A 85 4.24 1.75 1.71
N ARG A 86 3.06 1.12 1.72
CA ARG A 86 2.70 0.07 0.77
C ARG A 86 2.50 0.60 -0.64
N ALA A 87 1.86 1.77 -0.78
CA ALA A 87 1.71 2.45 -2.06
C ALA A 87 3.07 2.65 -2.74
N LEU A 88 4.06 3.19 -2.01
CA LEU A 88 5.40 3.34 -2.55
C LEU A 88 6.09 1.99 -2.85
N LYS A 89 6.03 1.05 -1.90
CA LYS A 89 6.66 -0.27 -2.07
C LYS A 89 6.10 -1.00 -3.29
N ASN A 90 4.78 -0.98 -3.49
CA ASN A 90 4.10 -1.50 -4.67
C ASN A 90 4.59 -0.82 -5.94
N ALA A 91 4.62 0.52 -5.97
CA ALA A 91 5.06 1.26 -7.16
C ALA A 91 6.50 0.90 -7.57
N ILE A 92 7.39 0.76 -6.58
CA ILE A 92 8.78 0.32 -6.81
C ILE A 92 8.85 -1.12 -7.30
N ILE A 93 8.04 -2.01 -6.73
CA ILE A 93 7.93 -3.40 -7.16
C ILE A 93 7.46 -3.45 -8.62
N PHE A 94 6.36 -2.77 -8.97
CA PHE A 94 5.83 -2.74 -10.34
C PHE A 94 6.75 -2.03 -11.34
N SER A 95 7.65 -1.16 -10.88
CA SER A 95 8.66 -0.52 -11.73
C SER A 95 9.83 -1.45 -12.09
N LYS A 96 9.96 -2.59 -11.40
CA LYS A 96 10.98 -3.60 -11.69
C LYS A 96 10.43 -4.59 -12.71
N ASP A 97 11.29 -5.08 -13.57
CA ASP A 97 11.03 -6.26 -14.39
C ASP A 97 11.18 -7.52 -13.50
N LEU A 98 10.17 -7.77 -12.67
CA LEU A 98 10.30 -8.66 -11.51
C LEU A 98 10.40 -10.14 -11.89
N VAL A 99 9.57 -10.59 -12.82
CA VAL A 99 9.39 -11.99 -13.17
C VAL A 99 8.78 -12.10 -14.56
N ASP A 100 9.24 -13.07 -15.36
CA ASP A 100 8.46 -13.56 -16.49
C ASP A 100 7.18 -14.23 -15.96
N THR A 101 6.12 -13.43 -15.88
CA THR A 101 4.81 -13.86 -15.37
C THR A 101 4.29 -15.10 -16.08
N LYS A 102 4.66 -15.30 -17.36
CA LYS A 102 4.25 -16.47 -18.13
C LYS A 102 4.92 -17.75 -17.64
N ASP A 103 6.23 -17.70 -17.39
CA ASP A 103 6.95 -18.85 -16.84
C ASP A 103 6.48 -19.20 -15.43
N PHE A 104 6.20 -18.19 -14.60
CA PHE A 104 5.65 -18.41 -13.27
C PHE A 104 4.25 -19.05 -13.32
N LEU A 105 3.38 -18.58 -14.22
CA LEU A 105 2.06 -19.19 -14.45
C LEU A 105 2.16 -20.63 -14.99
N ASN A 106 3.12 -20.91 -15.88
CA ASN A 106 3.37 -22.28 -16.37
C ASN A 106 3.79 -23.21 -15.22
N ASN A 107 4.65 -22.75 -14.31
CA ASN A 107 5.03 -23.50 -13.11
C ASN A 107 3.83 -23.77 -12.20
N ILE A 108 3.00 -22.74 -11.94
CA ILE A 108 1.74 -22.90 -11.20
C ILE A 108 0.84 -23.96 -11.84
N ALA A 109 0.66 -23.91 -13.17
CA ALA A 109 -0.17 -24.86 -13.88
C ALA A 109 0.33 -26.31 -13.75
N ALA A 110 1.65 -26.52 -13.83
CA ALA A 110 2.27 -27.82 -13.63
C ALA A 110 2.03 -28.35 -12.20
N ILE A 111 2.17 -27.50 -11.19
CA ILE A 111 1.96 -27.86 -9.78
C ILE A 111 0.48 -28.15 -9.50
N LYS A 112 -0.45 -27.35 -10.04
CA LYS A 112 -1.89 -27.63 -9.95
C LYS A 112 -2.23 -29.00 -10.54
N LYS A 113 -1.67 -29.33 -11.71
CA LYS A 113 -1.84 -30.66 -12.33
C LYS A 113 -1.29 -31.77 -11.44
N LYS A 114 -0.14 -31.57 -10.79
CA LYS A 114 0.41 -32.53 -9.82
C LYS A 114 -0.52 -32.70 -8.61
N MET A 115 -1.06 -31.60 -8.06
CA MET A 115 -2.02 -31.65 -6.95
C MET A 115 -3.31 -32.37 -7.31
N ASP A 116 -3.88 -32.12 -8.50
CA ASP A 116 -5.09 -32.80 -8.95
C ASP A 116 -4.88 -34.32 -9.08
N GLY A 117 -3.67 -34.76 -9.45
CA GLY A 117 -3.28 -36.16 -9.45
C GLY A 117 -3.11 -36.80 -8.05
N LEU A 118 -2.94 -35.99 -7.00
CA LEU A 118 -2.84 -36.45 -5.60
C LEU A 118 -4.22 -36.65 -4.95
N ILE A 119 -5.23 -35.86 -5.35
CA ILE A 119 -6.57 -35.88 -4.74
C ILE A 119 -7.19 -37.28 -4.67
N PRO A 120 -7.19 -38.11 -5.73
CA PRO A 120 -7.73 -39.47 -5.68
C PRO A 120 -6.96 -40.41 -4.72
N LYS A 121 -5.70 -40.09 -4.42
CA LYS A 121 -4.79 -40.91 -3.60
C LYS A 121 -4.78 -40.51 -2.13
N MET A 122 -5.48 -39.43 -1.76
CA MET A 122 -5.42 -38.81 -0.44
C MET A 122 -5.74 -39.78 0.70
N SER A 123 -6.74 -40.63 0.55
CA SER A 123 -7.10 -41.63 1.57
C SER A 123 -5.96 -42.61 1.86
N GLY A 124 -5.18 -42.99 0.83
CA GLY A 124 -4.01 -43.85 0.98
C GLY A 124 -2.83 -43.10 1.63
N LEU A 125 -2.55 -41.88 1.17
CA LEU A 125 -1.51 -41.02 1.73
C LEU A 125 -1.76 -40.71 3.21
N ALA A 126 -3.01 -40.42 3.58
CA ALA A 126 -3.43 -40.17 4.96
C ALA A 126 -3.24 -41.40 5.87
N LYS A 127 -3.49 -42.62 5.38
CA LYS A 127 -3.25 -43.86 6.14
C LYS A 127 -1.75 -44.09 6.39
N ASN A 128 -0.92 -43.74 5.42
CA ASN A 128 0.53 -43.84 5.50
C ASN A 128 1.17 -42.69 6.31
N SER A 129 0.37 -41.83 6.94
CA SER A 129 0.83 -40.68 7.74
C SER A 129 1.72 -39.70 6.99
N ILE A 130 1.56 -39.60 5.66
CA ILE A 130 2.18 -38.55 4.85
C ILE A 130 1.65 -37.19 5.31
N SER A 131 2.55 -36.24 5.51
CA SER A 131 2.23 -34.85 5.87
C SER A 131 2.09 -33.97 4.64
N LEU A 132 1.50 -32.78 4.81
CA LEU A 132 1.51 -31.77 3.76
C LEU A 132 2.94 -31.36 3.39
N GLN A 133 3.86 -31.29 4.37
CA GLN A 133 5.25 -30.93 4.11
C GLN A 133 5.93 -31.95 3.18
N ASP A 134 5.69 -33.25 3.38
CA ASP A 134 6.26 -34.29 2.51
C ASP A 134 5.78 -34.13 1.05
N LEU A 135 4.53 -33.69 0.85
CA LEU A 135 4.01 -33.41 -0.49
C LEU A 135 4.60 -32.12 -1.09
N ILE A 136 4.85 -31.11 -0.26
CA ILE A 136 5.52 -29.87 -0.66
C ILE A 136 6.96 -30.16 -1.11
N ASP A 137 7.69 -30.93 -0.29
CA ASP A 137 9.08 -31.34 -0.55
C ASP A 137 9.17 -32.26 -1.78
N ASP A 138 8.15 -33.08 -2.04
CA ASP A 138 7.95 -33.78 -3.31
C ASP A 138 7.40 -32.82 -4.39
N GLY A 139 8.09 -31.70 -4.62
CA GLY A 139 7.92 -30.86 -5.81
C GLY A 139 6.55 -30.21 -6.01
N LEU A 140 5.80 -29.93 -4.93
CA LEU A 140 4.69 -28.96 -4.99
C LEU A 140 5.13 -27.54 -4.64
N GLU A 141 6.35 -27.37 -4.11
CA GLU A 141 6.82 -26.07 -3.67
C GLU A 141 7.02 -25.08 -4.82
N ILE A 142 6.66 -23.82 -4.59
CA ILE A 142 6.89 -22.70 -5.51
C ILE A 142 7.92 -21.76 -4.88
N GLU A 143 9.11 -21.72 -5.47
CA GLU A 143 10.16 -20.73 -5.14
C GLU A 143 9.80 -19.36 -5.75
N MET A 144 9.99 -18.29 -4.99
CA MET A 144 9.72 -16.93 -5.43
C MET A 144 10.59 -15.89 -4.72
N SER A 145 10.59 -14.66 -5.23
CA SER A 145 11.24 -13.53 -4.57
C SER A 145 10.39 -12.96 -3.42
N ASP A 146 11.01 -12.14 -2.57
CA ASP A 146 10.31 -11.43 -1.48
C ASP A 146 9.23 -10.50 -2.03
N ASP A 147 9.50 -9.85 -3.16
CA ASP A 147 8.56 -8.95 -3.82
C ASP A 147 7.28 -9.69 -4.26
N ILE A 148 7.41 -10.89 -4.85
CA ILE A 148 6.26 -11.71 -5.26
C ILE A 148 5.49 -12.22 -4.03
N LEU A 149 6.18 -12.69 -3.00
CA LEU A 149 5.55 -13.14 -1.76
C LEU A 149 4.77 -12.00 -1.08
N TYR A 150 5.34 -10.80 -1.09
CA TYR A 150 4.73 -9.58 -0.60
C TYR A 150 3.49 -9.18 -1.43
N LEU A 151 3.54 -9.30 -2.76
CA LEU A 151 2.40 -9.02 -3.64
C LEU A 151 1.26 -10.03 -3.45
N ILE A 152 1.55 -11.32 -3.33
CA ILE A 152 0.53 -12.35 -3.03
C ILE A 152 -0.15 -12.05 -1.68
N SER A 153 0.64 -11.69 -0.68
CA SER A 153 0.12 -11.29 0.64
C SER A 153 -0.78 -10.06 0.55
N SER A 154 -0.36 -9.07 -0.25
CA SER A 154 -1.11 -7.83 -0.48
C SER A 154 -2.41 -8.09 -1.23
N TYR A 155 -2.38 -8.94 -2.25
CA TYR A 155 -3.55 -9.35 -3.02
C TYR A 155 -4.61 -10.03 -2.12
N ILE A 156 -4.23 -11.05 -1.35
CA ILE A 156 -5.15 -11.77 -0.45
C ILE A 156 -5.84 -10.81 0.53
N LEU A 157 -5.07 -9.88 1.11
CA LEU A 157 -5.62 -8.90 2.05
C LEU A 157 -6.47 -7.82 1.37
N THR A 158 -6.21 -7.52 0.09
CA THR A 158 -7.04 -6.61 -0.71
C THR A 158 -8.39 -7.26 -1.02
N VAL A 159 -8.43 -8.56 -1.37
CA VAL A 159 -9.69 -9.30 -1.53
C VAL A 159 -10.52 -9.29 -0.23
N ALA A 160 -9.86 -9.46 0.92
CA ALA A 160 -10.51 -9.42 2.23
C ALA A 160 -11.01 -8.01 2.64
N LYS A 161 -10.59 -6.95 1.94
CA LYS A 161 -10.97 -5.57 2.22
C LYS A 161 -12.42 -5.32 1.78
N VAL A 162 -13.17 -4.67 2.65
CA VAL A 162 -14.52 -4.17 2.38
C VAL A 162 -14.51 -2.66 2.59
N ILE A 163 -14.95 -1.96 1.56
CA ILE A 163 -15.12 -0.52 1.58
C ILE A 163 -16.61 -0.24 1.80
N SER A 164 -16.95 0.37 2.93
CA SER A 164 -18.30 0.81 3.25
C SER A 164 -18.39 2.32 3.07
N GLN A 165 -19.39 2.77 2.29
CA GLN A 165 -19.77 4.18 2.31
C GLN A 165 -20.41 4.46 3.67
N SER A 166 -19.80 5.35 4.44
CA SER A 166 -20.43 5.86 5.66
C SER A 166 -21.67 6.65 5.28
N VAL A 167 -22.79 6.37 5.97
CA VAL A 167 -24.02 7.14 5.84
C VAL A 167 -23.93 8.31 6.83
N GLY A 168 -23.87 9.55 6.33
CA GLY A 168 -23.84 10.79 7.14
C GLY A 168 -22.55 11.60 7.02
N ALA A 169 -22.45 12.70 7.79
CA ALA A 169 -21.44 13.77 7.67
C ALA A 169 -19.97 13.31 7.75
N ALA A 170 -19.69 12.14 8.32
CA ALA A 170 -18.36 11.55 8.35
C ALA A 170 -18.08 10.77 7.05
N HIS A 171 -17.95 11.44 5.90
CA HIS A 171 -17.64 10.85 4.58
C HIS A 171 -16.20 10.30 4.46
N LEU A 172 -15.58 9.89 5.56
CA LEU A 172 -14.33 9.14 5.49
C LEU A 172 -14.66 7.71 5.06
N VAL A 173 -13.91 7.21 4.09
CA VAL A 173 -14.04 5.82 3.63
C VAL A 173 -13.83 4.90 4.83
N SER A 174 -14.87 4.13 5.19
CA SER A 174 -14.77 3.15 6.27
C SER A 174 -14.33 1.82 5.67
N GLU A 175 -13.13 1.39 6.05
CA GLU A 175 -12.54 0.14 5.57
C GLU A 175 -12.55 -0.88 6.71
N HIS A 176 -13.00 -2.09 6.42
CA HIS A 176 -12.90 -3.20 7.35
C HIS A 176 -12.52 -4.50 6.63
N THR A 177 -12.19 -5.52 7.41
CA THR A 177 -11.82 -6.84 6.89
C THR A 177 -13.00 -7.80 7.00
N ASP A 178 -13.40 -8.42 5.89
CA ASP A 178 -14.28 -9.59 5.89
C ASP A 178 -13.49 -10.83 5.48
N ASN A 179 -13.24 -11.70 6.47
CA ASN A 179 -12.48 -12.93 6.26
C ASN A 179 -13.16 -13.91 5.30
N LYS A 180 -14.48 -13.79 5.05
CA LYS A 180 -15.19 -14.68 4.15
C LYS A 180 -14.91 -14.37 2.68
N LYS A 181 -14.62 -13.10 2.35
CA LYS A 181 -14.39 -12.68 0.95
C LYS A 181 -13.23 -13.39 0.29
N ILE A 182 -12.20 -13.80 1.03
CA ILE A 182 -11.10 -14.56 0.41
C ILE A 182 -11.55 -15.90 -0.18
N GLN A 183 -12.72 -16.42 0.20
CA GLN A 183 -13.30 -17.62 -0.43
C GLN A 183 -13.63 -17.40 -1.92
N GLU A 184 -13.70 -16.15 -2.38
CA GLU A 184 -13.76 -15.78 -3.81
C GLU A 184 -12.51 -16.23 -4.58
N ILE A 185 -11.34 -16.31 -3.91
CA ILE A 185 -10.10 -16.83 -4.51
C ILE A 185 -10.20 -18.35 -4.66
N TRP A 186 -10.54 -19.03 -3.55
CA TRP A 186 -10.70 -20.48 -3.51
C TRP A 186 -11.48 -20.91 -2.25
N PRO A 187 -12.34 -21.94 -2.31
CA PRO A 187 -13.05 -22.44 -1.13
C PRO A 187 -12.10 -22.84 0.00
N CYS A 188 -12.32 -22.30 1.20
CA CYS A 188 -11.51 -22.60 2.37
C CYS A 188 -12.33 -22.49 3.67
N SER A 189 -11.79 -23.04 4.77
CA SER A 189 -12.48 -22.96 6.06
C SER A 189 -12.38 -21.57 6.67
N SER A 190 -13.42 -21.12 7.39
CA SER A 190 -13.41 -19.83 8.11
C SER A 190 -12.26 -19.72 9.12
N ARG A 191 -11.84 -20.85 9.71
CA ARG A 191 -10.72 -20.91 10.64
C ARG A 191 -9.39 -20.65 9.92
N PHE A 192 -9.17 -21.27 8.77
CA PHE A 192 -7.99 -21.01 7.94
C PHE A 192 -7.98 -19.54 7.50
N ALA A 193 -9.09 -19.05 6.94
CA ALA A 193 -9.18 -17.68 6.45
C ALA A 193 -8.83 -16.63 7.53
N THR A 194 -9.41 -16.79 8.72
CA THR A 194 -9.14 -15.89 9.86
C THR A 194 -7.67 -15.92 10.28
N ARG A 195 -7.06 -17.11 10.34
CA ARG A 195 -5.65 -17.25 10.73
C ARG A 195 -4.69 -16.73 9.67
N LEU A 196 -4.98 -17.00 8.40
CA LEU A 196 -4.21 -16.51 7.27
C LEU A 196 -4.19 -14.98 7.25
N ILE A 197 -5.36 -14.35 7.26
CA ILE A 197 -5.48 -12.88 7.25
C ILE A 197 -4.74 -12.26 8.43
N LYS A 198 -4.89 -12.83 9.63
CA LYS A 198 -4.13 -12.37 10.81
C LYS A 198 -2.62 -12.46 10.58
N ALA A 199 -2.12 -13.61 10.11
CA ALA A 199 -0.70 -13.83 9.87
C ALA A 199 -0.15 -12.90 8.78
N LEU A 200 -0.88 -12.70 7.68
CA LEU A 200 -0.49 -11.80 6.59
C LEU A 200 -0.45 -10.33 7.03
N ARG A 201 -1.43 -9.86 7.81
CA ARG A 201 -1.41 -8.48 8.36
C ARG A 201 -0.21 -8.25 9.28
N GLN A 202 0.09 -9.22 10.15
CA GLN A 202 1.27 -9.16 11.01
C GLN A 202 2.57 -9.19 10.19
N SER A 203 2.64 -10.02 9.14
CA SER A 203 3.80 -10.07 8.26
C SER A 203 4.02 -8.74 7.50
N LEU A 204 2.97 -8.22 6.86
CA LEU A 204 3.04 -6.98 6.08
C LEU A 204 3.28 -5.74 6.93
N SER A 205 2.76 -5.67 8.15
CA SER A 205 3.08 -4.56 9.08
C SER A 205 4.56 -4.56 9.45
N ARG A 206 5.12 -5.72 9.84
CA ARG A 206 6.56 -5.87 10.10
C ARG A 206 7.41 -5.53 8.87
N SER A 207 7.02 -6.02 7.69
CA SER A 207 7.70 -5.72 6.43
C SER A 207 7.68 -4.22 6.12
N SER A 208 6.57 -3.52 6.41
CA SER A 208 6.43 -2.08 6.20
C SER A 208 7.39 -1.28 7.11
N VAL A 209 7.47 -1.63 8.40
CA VAL A 209 8.40 -1.00 9.34
C VAL A 209 9.86 -1.26 8.93
N ALA A 210 10.21 -2.51 8.65
CA ALA A 210 11.55 -2.88 8.22
C ALA A 210 11.96 -2.18 6.92
N TYR A 211 11.00 -1.98 6.00
CA TYR A 211 11.23 -1.25 4.76
C TYR A 211 11.58 0.21 5.02
N VAL A 212 10.81 0.94 5.83
CA VAL A 212 11.11 2.34 6.18
C VAL A 212 12.46 2.46 6.90
N GLN A 213 12.74 1.56 7.85
CA GLN A 213 14.03 1.51 8.54
C GLN A 213 15.19 1.23 7.58
N SER A 214 14.99 0.42 6.54
CA SER A 214 16.00 0.20 5.52
C SER A 214 16.25 1.45 4.67
N ILE A 215 15.20 2.21 4.34
CA ILE A 215 15.31 3.46 3.57
C ILE A 215 16.19 4.46 4.32
N VAL A 216 15.92 4.73 5.60
CA VAL A 216 16.67 5.73 6.37
C VAL A 216 18.13 5.35 6.62
N ARG A 217 18.48 4.07 6.50
CA ARG A 217 19.88 3.61 6.54
C ARG A 217 20.61 3.85 5.23
N THR A 218 19.88 3.91 4.11
CA THR A 218 20.45 4.06 2.77
C THR A 218 20.41 5.49 2.25
N LEU A 219 19.44 6.28 2.67
CA LEU A 219 19.26 7.67 2.23
C LEU A 219 19.83 8.64 3.27
N ALA A 220 20.34 9.78 2.79
CA ALA A 220 20.71 10.89 3.64
C ALA A 220 19.44 11.58 4.16
N VAL A 221 18.96 11.15 5.34
CA VAL A 221 17.83 11.74 6.06
C VAL A 221 18.31 12.47 7.33
N PRO A 222 17.63 13.55 7.76
CA PRO A 222 17.93 14.23 9.01
C PRO A 222 17.86 13.32 10.25
N ASP A 223 18.74 13.54 11.23
CA ASP A 223 18.81 12.75 12.48
C ASP A 223 17.46 12.60 13.21
N PRO A 224 16.61 13.66 13.35
CA PRO A 224 15.31 13.50 14.01
C PRO A 224 14.40 12.48 13.33
N ILE A 225 14.51 12.33 12.01
CA ILE A 225 13.76 11.32 11.25
C ILE A 225 14.35 9.93 11.51
N ILE A 226 15.67 9.77 11.48
CA ILE A 226 16.35 8.49 11.77
C ILE A 226 15.96 8.00 13.17
N GLU A 227 16.03 8.88 14.16
CA GLU A 227 15.65 8.60 15.54
C GLU A 227 14.18 8.16 15.62
N SER A 228 13.27 8.93 15.02
CA SER A 228 11.81 8.70 15.10
C SER A 228 11.31 7.45 14.39
N VAL A 229 12.10 6.85 13.49
CA VAL A 229 11.77 5.56 12.86
C VAL A 229 12.57 4.38 13.38
N SER A 230 13.41 4.60 14.40
CA SER A 230 14.17 3.54 15.07
C SER A 230 13.25 2.58 15.83
N ASP A 231 13.80 1.43 16.25
CA ASP A 231 13.08 0.41 17.02
C ASP A 231 12.47 0.95 18.32
N GLN A 232 13.00 2.04 18.87
CA GLN A 232 12.47 2.70 20.08
C GLN A 232 11.06 3.26 19.88
N TYR A 233 10.72 3.66 18.66
CA TYR A 233 9.43 4.27 18.31
C TYR A 233 8.54 3.35 17.48
N VAL A 234 8.94 2.09 17.32
CA VAL A 234 8.03 1.06 16.81
C VAL A 234 7.09 0.66 17.93
N ILE A 235 5.80 0.90 17.73
CA ILE A 235 4.77 0.40 18.64
C ILE A 235 4.13 -0.87 18.08
N ASP A 236 3.69 -1.75 18.97
CA ASP A 236 2.80 -2.86 18.63
C ASP A 236 1.37 -2.50 19.05
N TYR A 237 0.49 -2.36 18.07
CA TYR A 237 -0.94 -2.13 18.29
C TYR A 237 -1.74 -3.28 17.65
N ASN A 238 -2.46 -4.04 18.47
CA ASN A 238 -3.18 -5.25 18.03
C ASN A 238 -2.29 -6.25 17.27
N HIS A 239 -1.03 -6.43 17.69
CA HIS A 239 -0.02 -7.26 17.04
C HIS A 239 0.47 -6.75 15.68
N LEU A 240 0.21 -5.48 15.37
CA LEU A 240 0.67 -4.82 14.15
C LEU A 240 1.71 -3.79 14.52
N GLN A 241 2.86 -3.88 13.87
CA GLN A 241 3.90 -2.88 14.06
C GLN A 241 3.55 -1.59 13.33
N CYS A 242 3.75 -0.47 14.00
CA CYS A 242 3.45 0.85 13.46
C CYS A 242 4.60 1.82 13.75
N LEU A 243 4.78 2.75 12.81
CA LEU A 243 5.70 3.88 12.91
C LEU A 243 4.90 5.19 12.86
N PRO A 244 5.46 6.31 13.35
CA PRO A 244 4.73 7.56 13.40
C PRO A 244 4.62 8.22 12.01
N CYS A 245 3.38 8.54 11.60
CA CYS A 245 3.02 8.94 10.23
C CYS A 245 3.91 10.04 9.61
N TYR A 246 4.15 11.13 10.35
CA TYR A 246 4.91 12.27 9.84
C TYR A 246 6.35 11.90 9.49
N TRP A 247 7.07 11.26 10.42
CA TRP A 247 8.47 10.89 10.22
C TRP A 247 8.65 9.75 9.22
N VAL A 248 7.61 8.96 8.95
CA VAL A 248 7.58 7.99 7.85
C VAL A 248 7.43 8.68 6.49
N THR A 249 6.67 9.78 6.42
CA THR A 249 6.35 10.43 5.13
C THR A 249 7.60 10.95 4.43
N ALA A 250 8.52 11.61 5.15
CA ALA A 250 9.75 12.15 4.58
C ALA A 250 10.64 11.11 3.87
N PRO A 251 11.05 9.99 4.50
CA PRO A 251 11.87 8.97 3.84
C PRO A 251 11.14 8.32 2.67
N LEU A 252 9.81 8.16 2.71
CA LEU A 252 9.06 7.66 1.56
C LEU A 252 9.14 8.62 0.36
N LEU A 253 8.95 9.93 0.56
CA LEU A 253 9.05 10.91 -0.52
C LEU A 253 10.47 10.95 -1.12
N LEU A 254 11.50 10.86 -0.29
CA LEU A 254 12.90 10.81 -0.74
C LEU A 254 13.19 9.53 -1.53
N GLN A 255 12.71 8.38 -1.05
CA GLN A 255 12.86 7.11 -1.74
C GLN A 255 12.11 7.09 -3.08
N ALA A 256 10.90 7.66 -3.12
CA ALA A 256 10.14 7.82 -4.36
C ALA A 256 10.92 8.67 -5.38
N LEU A 257 11.56 9.75 -4.92
CA LEU A 257 12.38 10.61 -5.77
C LEU A 257 13.61 9.88 -6.32
N ASP A 258 14.34 9.15 -5.45
CA ASP A 258 15.49 8.32 -5.82
C ASP A 258 15.12 7.27 -6.87
N LYS A 259 13.98 6.61 -6.68
CA LYS A 259 13.45 5.58 -7.58
C LYS A 259 12.65 6.11 -8.77
N ARG A 260 12.59 7.43 -8.95
CA ARG A 260 11.85 8.08 -10.05
C ARG A 260 10.38 7.68 -10.11
N ILE A 261 9.76 7.42 -8.95
CA ILE A 261 8.33 7.10 -8.85
C ILE A 261 7.52 8.39 -8.92
N PRO A 262 6.57 8.52 -9.87
CA PRO A 262 5.62 9.64 -9.91
C PRO A 262 4.69 9.66 -8.71
N PHE A 263 4.22 10.87 -8.37
CA PHE A 263 3.08 11.06 -7.49
C PHE A 263 1.87 11.53 -8.27
N ILE A 264 0.69 11.04 -7.89
CA ILE A 264 -0.58 11.61 -8.35
C ILE A 264 -1.42 11.92 -7.13
N ILE A 265 -1.88 13.17 -7.02
CA ILE A 265 -2.85 13.57 -6.00
C ILE A 265 -4.21 13.68 -6.69
N ILE A 266 -5.15 12.85 -6.27
CA ILE A 266 -6.55 12.95 -6.66
C ILE A 266 -7.24 13.81 -5.60
N ALA A 267 -7.69 14.99 -6.01
CA ALA A 267 -8.38 15.92 -5.15
C ALA A 267 -9.88 15.93 -5.50
N ARG A 268 -10.74 15.81 -4.49
CA ARG A 268 -12.20 15.79 -4.63
C ARG A 268 -12.86 16.94 -3.87
N GLN A 269 -13.88 17.56 -4.46
CA GLN A 269 -14.73 18.54 -3.79
C GLN A 269 -16.00 17.86 -3.28
N ILE A 270 -16.18 17.84 -1.96
CA ILE A 270 -17.30 17.20 -1.27
C ILE A 270 -18.21 18.28 -0.70
N ALA A 271 -19.49 18.29 -1.10
CA ALA A 271 -20.48 19.23 -0.60
C ALA A 271 -21.21 18.70 0.65
N LEU A 272 -20.96 19.33 1.80
CA LEU A 272 -21.49 18.89 3.11
C LEU A 272 -23.03 19.05 3.17
N ASP A 273 -23.55 20.18 2.70
CA ASP A 273 -24.99 20.48 2.58
C ASP A 273 -25.74 19.62 1.55
N ARG A 274 -25.03 18.75 0.83
CA ARG A 274 -25.57 17.76 -0.12
C ARG A 274 -25.34 16.32 0.31
N GLY A 275 -25.20 16.09 1.62
CA GLY A 275 -24.95 14.76 2.16
C GLY A 275 -23.62 14.18 1.68
N GLY A 276 -22.60 15.04 1.54
CA GLY A 276 -21.24 14.70 1.13
C GLY A 276 -21.12 14.08 -0.26
N LYS A 277 -21.96 14.53 -1.20
CA LYS A 277 -21.79 14.21 -2.61
C LYS A 277 -20.47 14.79 -3.12
N CYS A 278 -19.70 13.96 -3.84
CA CYS A 278 -18.57 14.44 -4.63
C CYS A 278 -19.09 15.20 -5.85
N LEU A 279 -18.76 16.49 -5.95
CA LEU A 279 -19.21 17.37 -7.03
C LEU A 279 -18.20 17.49 -8.16
N LYS A 280 -16.91 17.51 -7.84
CA LYS A 280 -15.80 17.63 -8.79
C LYS A 280 -14.63 16.79 -8.32
N GLU A 281 -13.90 16.23 -9.27
CA GLU A 281 -12.68 15.48 -9.03
C GLU A 281 -11.61 15.94 -10.02
N THR A 282 -10.37 16.06 -9.57
CA THR A 282 -9.24 16.44 -10.41
C THR A 282 -7.96 15.75 -9.98
N ALA A 283 -7.04 15.58 -10.91
CA ALA A 283 -5.74 15.00 -10.63
C ALA A 283 -4.62 16.03 -10.82
N PHE A 284 -3.62 15.92 -9.95
CA PHE A 284 -2.35 16.62 -10.04
C PHE A 284 -1.25 15.59 -10.26
N TYR A 285 -0.61 15.64 -11.42
CA TYR A 285 0.49 14.75 -11.77
C TYR A 285 1.82 15.40 -11.41
N LEU A 286 2.63 14.69 -10.62
CA LEU A 286 3.91 15.16 -10.11
C LEU A 286 5.01 14.25 -10.65
N LYS A 287 5.83 14.81 -11.55
CA LYS A 287 6.96 14.10 -12.17
C LYS A 287 8.23 14.31 -11.35
N PRO A 288 8.99 13.25 -11.03
CA PRO A 288 10.25 13.38 -10.33
C PRO A 288 11.30 14.07 -11.21
N THR A 289 12.08 14.96 -10.61
CA THR A 289 13.19 15.71 -11.21
C THR A 289 14.48 15.45 -10.42
N LEU A 290 15.61 16.07 -10.78
CA LEU A 290 16.85 15.91 -10.01
C LEU A 290 16.73 16.43 -8.56
N ASN A 291 15.90 17.45 -8.33
CA ASN A 291 15.87 18.20 -7.07
C ASN A 291 14.49 18.16 -6.36
N GLY A 292 13.60 17.25 -6.76
CA GLY A 292 12.24 17.19 -6.20
C GLY A 292 11.20 16.85 -7.26
N TYR A 293 9.96 17.27 -7.04
CA TYR A 293 8.86 17.02 -7.96
C TYR A 293 8.43 18.30 -8.67
N LYS A 294 8.04 18.18 -9.93
CA LYS A 294 7.39 19.25 -10.69
C LYS A 294 6.00 18.82 -11.12
N SER A 295 5.07 19.78 -11.20
CA SER A 295 3.81 19.53 -11.88
C SER A 295 4.07 19.21 -13.35
N ALA A 296 3.32 18.27 -13.90
CA ALA A 296 3.39 17.82 -15.27
C ALA A 296 1.98 17.55 -15.80
N LEU A 297 1.85 17.55 -17.12
CA LEU A 297 0.64 17.10 -17.79
C LEU A 297 0.61 15.57 -17.89
N PHE A 298 -0.58 14.99 -18.03
CA PHE A 298 -0.76 13.53 -18.15
C PHE A 298 0.04 12.97 -19.34
N GLU A 299 0.06 13.70 -20.45
CA GLU A 299 0.74 13.34 -21.70
C GLU A 299 2.26 13.26 -21.56
N GLU A 300 2.84 13.78 -20.47
CA GLU A 300 4.28 13.69 -20.18
C GLU A 300 4.69 12.35 -19.52
N PHE A 301 3.75 11.45 -19.26
CA PHE A 301 3.98 10.15 -18.61
C PHE A 301 3.79 9.00 -19.59
N ASP A 302 4.54 7.91 -19.38
CA ASP A 302 4.18 6.63 -20.00
C ASP A 302 2.90 6.11 -19.29
N PRO A 303 1.83 5.77 -20.05
CA PRO A 303 0.56 5.28 -19.52
C PRO A 303 0.69 4.15 -18.49
N ASN A 304 1.65 3.23 -18.68
CA ASN A 304 1.83 2.05 -17.84
C ASN A 304 2.75 2.31 -16.64
N THR A 305 3.26 3.55 -16.47
CA THR A 305 4.12 3.87 -15.34
C THR A 305 3.35 3.68 -14.04
N PRO A 306 3.84 2.86 -13.09
CA PRO A 306 3.27 2.80 -11.76
C PRO A 306 3.54 4.12 -11.02
N ALA A 307 2.52 4.64 -10.36
CA ALA A 307 2.59 5.87 -9.58
C ALA A 307 2.15 5.61 -8.14
N MET A 308 2.66 6.43 -7.22
CA MET A 308 2.10 6.52 -5.88
C MET A 308 0.95 7.52 -5.88
N LEU A 309 -0.23 7.06 -5.49
CA LEU A 309 -1.43 7.88 -5.43
C LEU A 309 -1.74 8.33 -4.01
N MET A 310 -2.27 9.54 -3.90
CA MET A 310 -2.91 10.04 -2.69
C MET A 310 -4.29 10.59 -3.04
N ILE A 311 -5.30 10.23 -2.25
CA ILE A 311 -6.65 10.77 -2.37
C ILE A 311 -6.87 11.76 -1.24
N GLY A 312 -7.32 12.96 -1.59
CA GLY A 312 -7.73 13.97 -0.63
C GLY A 312 -9.03 14.67 -1.00
N ASP A 313 -9.70 15.17 0.03
CA ASP A 313 -11.00 15.81 -0.08
C ASP A 313 -10.93 17.25 0.45
N THR A 314 -11.50 18.19 -0.30
CA THR A 314 -12.01 19.44 0.24
C THR A 314 -13.45 19.23 0.68
N ARG A 315 -13.82 19.67 1.88
CA ARG A 315 -15.21 19.57 2.36
C ARG A 315 -15.71 20.91 2.85
N ARG A 316 -16.74 21.43 2.19
CA ARG A 316 -17.42 22.70 2.50
C ARG A 316 -18.88 22.60 2.06
N ASP A 317 -19.69 23.59 2.42
CA ASP A 317 -20.99 23.76 1.77
C ASP A 317 -20.80 24.20 0.32
N ILE A 318 -21.76 23.88 -0.55
CA ILE A 318 -21.64 24.11 -1.99
C ILE A 318 -21.30 25.56 -2.36
N GLN A 319 -21.82 26.52 -1.61
CA GLN A 319 -21.59 27.96 -1.82
C GLN A 319 -20.15 28.42 -1.47
N ASP A 320 -19.45 27.64 -0.65
CA ASP A 320 -18.10 27.94 -0.16
C ASP A 320 -17.02 27.11 -0.88
N LEU A 321 -17.43 26.19 -1.76
CA LEU A 321 -16.52 25.41 -2.60
C LEU A 321 -15.93 26.32 -3.69
N PRO A 322 -14.59 26.39 -3.81
CA PRO A 322 -13.96 27.15 -4.88
C PRO A 322 -14.30 26.55 -6.25
N ASP A 323 -14.28 27.36 -7.31
CA ASP A 323 -14.26 26.80 -8.65
C ASP A 323 -12.96 26.02 -8.89
N LEU A 324 -12.95 25.20 -9.95
CA LEU A 324 -11.85 24.25 -10.16
C LEU A 324 -10.52 24.95 -10.49
N ALA A 325 -10.54 26.10 -11.17
CA ALA A 325 -9.33 26.81 -11.53
C ALA A 325 -8.71 27.46 -10.29
N THR A 326 -9.50 28.23 -9.54
CA THR A 326 -9.08 28.86 -8.28
C THR A 326 -8.54 27.82 -7.30
N TRP A 327 -9.25 26.69 -7.14
CA TRP A 327 -8.80 25.63 -6.24
C TRP A 327 -7.48 25.00 -6.66
N ARG A 328 -7.28 24.78 -7.97
CA ARG A 328 -6.00 24.26 -8.49
C ARG A 328 -4.87 25.24 -8.24
N GLU A 329 -5.10 26.54 -8.41
CA GLU A 329 -4.12 27.59 -8.13
C GLU A 329 -3.74 27.60 -6.64
N GLU A 330 -4.72 27.57 -5.72
CA GLU A 330 -4.49 27.51 -4.26
C GLU A 330 -3.61 26.31 -3.86
N LEU A 331 -3.93 25.11 -4.35
CA LEU A 331 -3.19 23.89 -4.04
C LEU A 331 -1.75 23.92 -4.59
N LEU A 332 -1.55 24.52 -5.77
CA LEU A 332 -0.24 24.66 -6.38
C LEU A 332 0.61 25.75 -5.72
N GLU A 333 0.00 26.84 -5.25
CA GLU A 333 0.67 27.94 -4.56
C GLU A 333 1.31 27.49 -3.24
N ILE A 334 0.58 26.70 -2.45
CA ILE A 334 1.11 26.14 -1.18
C ILE A 334 2.23 25.13 -1.46
N GLY A 335 2.08 24.34 -2.52
CA GLY A 335 2.97 23.25 -2.87
C GLY A 335 2.40 21.90 -2.43
N LEU A 336 2.25 20.99 -3.39
CA LEU A 336 1.59 19.71 -3.16
C LEU A 336 2.32 18.82 -2.14
N LEU A 337 3.65 18.88 -2.07
CA LEU A 337 4.41 18.14 -1.06
C LEU A 337 4.27 18.76 0.34
N ASP A 338 4.15 20.08 0.44
CA ASP A 338 3.88 20.76 1.72
C ASP A 338 2.50 20.36 2.27
N LEU A 339 1.51 20.18 1.39
CA LEU A 339 0.18 19.65 1.78
C LEU A 339 0.27 18.21 2.30
N VAL A 340 1.08 17.36 1.66
CA VAL A 340 1.33 15.98 2.13
C VAL A 340 1.97 15.99 3.52
N PHE A 341 2.96 16.85 3.77
CA PHE A 341 3.57 16.98 5.09
C PHE A 341 2.63 17.57 6.14
N ALA A 342 1.85 18.59 5.80
CA ALA A 342 0.84 19.17 6.67
C ALA A 342 -0.20 18.11 7.07
N HIS A 343 -0.71 17.35 6.10
CA HIS A 343 -1.58 16.23 6.37
C HIS A 343 -0.93 15.22 7.32
N ALA A 344 0.27 14.72 7.00
CA ALA A 344 0.94 13.70 7.81
C ALA A 344 1.24 14.18 9.24
N ALA A 345 1.53 15.47 9.44
CA ALA A 345 1.75 16.08 10.75
C ALA A 345 0.47 16.21 11.58
N SER A 346 -0.67 16.48 10.94
CA SER A 346 -1.97 16.57 11.61
C SER A 346 -2.70 15.24 11.76
N HIS A 347 -2.31 14.23 10.98
CA HIS A 347 -2.85 12.89 11.11
C HIS A 347 -2.43 12.28 12.45
N ARG A 348 -3.19 11.27 12.91
CA ARG A 348 -2.78 10.46 14.05
C ARG A 348 -1.40 9.87 13.76
N GLN A 349 -0.45 10.07 14.67
CA GLN A 349 0.90 9.51 14.50
C GLN A 349 0.89 7.99 14.72
N TYR A 350 0.08 7.52 15.68
CA TYR A 350 -0.14 6.09 15.95
C TYR A 350 -1.64 5.78 16.00
N PRO A 351 -2.03 4.52 15.76
CA PRO A 351 -3.40 4.07 15.98
C PRO A 351 -3.86 4.27 17.43
N GLY A 352 -5.17 4.43 17.62
CA GLY A 352 -5.79 4.49 18.94
C GLY A 352 -5.49 5.76 19.77
N GLY A 353 -4.82 6.76 19.20
CA GLY A 353 -4.54 8.03 19.90
C GLY A 353 -3.46 7.94 20.97
N LEU A 354 -2.52 6.99 20.84
CA LEU A 354 -1.39 6.80 21.75
C LEU A 354 -0.39 7.96 21.67
N SER A 355 -0.72 9.10 22.29
CA SER A 355 0.07 10.34 22.26
C SER A 355 1.39 10.25 23.02
N ASP A 356 1.46 9.42 24.07
CA ASP A 356 2.66 9.27 24.91
C ASP A 356 3.83 8.59 24.19
N SER A 357 3.55 7.93 23.06
CA SER A 357 4.55 7.28 22.21
C SER A 357 5.10 8.19 21.11
N ILE A 358 4.55 9.42 20.97
CA ILE A 358 5.05 10.37 19.98
C ILE A 358 6.51 10.71 20.31
N PRO A 359 7.43 10.61 19.32
CA PRO A 359 8.79 11.07 19.50
C PRO A 359 8.80 12.47 20.14
N LYS A 360 9.40 12.60 21.33
CA LYS A 360 9.58 13.89 22.02
C LYS A 360 10.69 14.68 21.34
N THR A 361 10.63 14.78 20.02
CA THR A 361 11.66 15.40 19.21
C THR A 361 11.49 16.91 19.26
N SER A 362 12.61 17.61 19.22
CA SER A 362 12.67 19.05 18.93
C SER A 362 12.43 19.35 17.44
N ASP A 363 11.77 18.44 16.72
CA ASP A 363 11.55 18.54 15.29
C ASP A 363 10.64 19.74 14.96
N MET A 364 11.30 20.83 14.58
CA MET A 364 10.63 22.08 14.21
C MET A 364 9.85 21.93 12.91
N GLY A 365 10.21 20.98 12.05
CA GLY A 365 9.49 20.66 10.83
C GLY A 365 8.11 20.07 11.15
N TYR A 366 8.06 19.09 12.06
CA TYR A 366 6.79 18.52 12.52
C TYR A 366 5.87 19.61 13.09
N LYS A 367 6.37 20.43 14.02
CA LYS A 367 5.57 21.52 14.64
C LYS A 367 5.10 22.55 13.62
N TYR A 368 5.97 22.92 12.67
CA TYR A 368 5.61 23.83 11.59
C TYR A 368 4.44 23.27 10.76
N TYR A 369 4.54 22.03 10.29
CA TYR A 369 3.50 21.42 9.46
C TYR A 369 2.22 21.10 10.24
N GLN A 370 2.33 20.78 11.53
CA GLN A 370 1.17 20.62 12.39
C GLN A 370 0.38 21.92 12.50
N ASN A 371 1.05 23.06 12.69
CA ASN A 371 0.40 24.36 12.71
C ASN A 371 -0.17 24.73 11.34
N LYS A 372 0.59 24.49 10.26
CA LYS A 372 0.15 24.79 8.90
C LYS A 372 -1.04 23.95 8.46
N ALA A 373 -1.16 22.71 8.93
CA ALA A 373 -2.32 21.88 8.60
C ALA A 373 -3.63 22.52 9.08
N GLN A 374 -3.64 23.11 10.27
CA GLN A 374 -4.82 23.80 10.78
C GLN A 374 -5.09 25.11 10.04
N GLU A 375 -4.04 25.90 9.76
CA GLU A 375 -4.11 27.15 9.02
C GLU A 375 -4.63 26.95 7.59
N TRP A 376 -4.10 25.94 6.90
CA TRP A 376 -4.43 25.67 5.50
C TRP A 376 -5.72 24.89 5.33
N GLY A 377 -6.19 24.15 6.34
CA GLY A 377 -7.39 23.32 6.20
C GLY A 377 -7.09 21.91 5.68
N CYS A 378 -6.10 21.27 6.27
CA CYS A 378 -5.68 19.90 5.97
C CYS A 378 -5.98 18.91 7.12
N THR A 379 -6.83 19.29 8.08
CA THR A 379 -7.15 18.47 9.26
C THR A 379 -8.55 17.87 9.14
N ILE A 380 -8.87 16.88 9.97
CA ILE A 380 -10.23 16.30 10.02
C ILE A 380 -11.25 17.35 10.48
N ASP A 381 -10.86 18.21 11.42
CA ASP A 381 -11.71 19.26 11.99
C ASP A 381 -11.80 20.49 11.09
N ASN A 382 -10.82 20.69 10.21
CA ASN A 382 -10.81 21.72 9.18
C ASN A 382 -10.34 21.12 7.84
N PRO A 383 -11.22 20.46 7.07
CA PRO A 383 -10.90 19.87 5.76
C PRO A 383 -11.15 20.88 4.61
N SER A 384 -10.97 22.17 4.87
CA SER A 384 -11.39 23.22 3.94
C SER A 384 -10.48 23.34 2.71
N LEU A 385 -9.23 22.89 2.72
CA LEU A 385 -8.37 22.91 1.53
C LEU A 385 -8.14 21.53 0.96
N LEU A 386 -7.54 20.62 1.72
CA LEU A 386 -7.29 19.24 1.27
C LEU A 386 -6.97 18.34 2.46
N LEU A 387 -7.93 17.49 2.82
CA LEU A 387 -7.73 16.39 3.76
C LEU A 387 -7.39 15.13 2.97
N ILE A 388 -6.11 14.76 2.93
CA ILE A 388 -5.69 13.45 2.40
C ILE A 388 -6.20 12.36 3.36
N HIS A 389 -6.64 11.23 2.84
CA HIS A 389 -7.14 10.15 3.70
C HIS A 389 -6.81 8.74 3.18
N HIS A 390 -6.28 8.61 1.96
CA HIS A 390 -5.87 7.31 1.43
C HIS A 390 -4.66 7.45 0.51
N ALA A 391 -3.85 6.40 0.45
CA ALA A 391 -2.76 6.27 -0.50
C ALA A 391 -2.66 4.84 -1.01
N TYR A 392 -2.48 4.67 -2.31
CA TYR A 392 -2.37 3.36 -2.97
C TYR A 392 -1.48 3.49 -4.22
N CYS A 393 -1.27 2.39 -4.94
CA CYS A 393 -0.50 2.37 -6.18
C CYS A 393 -1.40 2.00 -7.35
N ASP A 394 -1.21 2.65 -8.48
CA ASP A 394 -1.87 2.32 -9.74
C ASP A 394 -1.05 2.84 -10.93
N THR A 395 -1.43 2.50 -12.16
CA THR A 395 -0.84 3.08 -13.37
C THR A 395 -1.36 4.49 -13.62
N VAL A 396 -0.54 5.33 -14.25
CA VAL A 396 -0.96 6.70 -14.65
C VAL A 396 -2.23 6.65 -15.53
N GLN A 397 -2.32 5.67 -16.44
CA GLN A 397 -3.47 5.51 -17.34
C GLN A 397 -4.78 5.17 -16.62
N ASN A 398 -4.75 4.22 -15.68
CA ASN A 398 -5.95 3.82 -14.94
C ASN A 398 -6.52 5.00 -14.16
N VAL A 399 -5.63 5.77 -13.54
CA VAL A 399 -6.00 6.98 -12.81
C VAL A 399 -6.64 8.00 -13.73
N HIS A 400 -5.97 8.35 -14.83
CA HIS A 400 -6.50 9.31 -15.79
C HIS A 400 -7.87 8.89 -16.32
N GLY A 401 -8.02 7.62 -16.71
CA GLY A 401 -9.29 7.07 -17.20
C GLY A 401 -10.42 7.16 -16.18
N ARG A 402 -10.12 6.98 -14.88
CA ARG A 402 -11.09 7.17 -13.79
C ARG A 402 -11.53 8.63 -13.67
N ILE A 403 -10.60 9.59 -13.71
CA ILE A 403 -10.92 11.02 -13.62
C ILE A 403 -11.82 11.43 -14.78
N CYS A 404 -11.49 11.04 -16.01
CA CYS A 404 -12.28 11.37 -17.21
C CYS A 404 -13.72 10.83 -17.11
N LYS A 405 -13.89 9.56 -16.75
CA LYS A 405 -15.22 8.95 -16.57
C LYS A 405 -16.05 9.65 -15.50
N SER A 406 -15.42 10.07 -14.39
CA SER A 406 -16.13 10.78 -13.32
C SER A 406 -16.68 12.13 -13.79
N THR A 407 -15.93 12.83 -14.64
CA THR A 407 -16.30 14.13 -15.20
C THR A 407 -17.47 14.01 -16.19
N GLU A 408 -17.48 12.96 -17.01
CA GLU A 408 -18.56 12.68 -17.97
C GLU A 408 -19.87 12.36 -17.26
N CYS A 409 -19.85 11.49 -16.24
CA CYS A 409 -21.05 11.13 -15.47
C CYS A 409 -21.68 12.33 -14.74
N LEU A 410 -20.89 13.34 -14.37
CA LEU A 410 -21.39 14.55 -13.73
C LEU A 410 -22.10 15.49 -14.72
N ASN A 411 -21.73 15.48 -16.00
CA ASN A 411 -22.31 16.35 -17.03
C ASN A 411 -23.62 15.83 -17.63
N VAL A 412 -23.98 14.56 -17.42
CA VAL A 412 -25.20 13.94 -17.97
C VAL A 412 -26.40 14.03 -17.00
N GLY A 413 -26.19 14.56 -15.79
CA GLY A 413 -27.18 14.56 -14.70
C GLY A 413 -27.55 15.92 -14.12
N CYS A 414 -27.53 17.00 -14.90
CA CYS A 414 -28.03 18.32 -14.50
C CYS A 414 -29.19 18.77 -15.39
#